data_AF-A0A418LUZ4-F1
#
_entry.id   AF-A0A418LUZ4-F1
#
_cell.length_a   1.000
_cell.length_b   1.000
_cell.length_c   1.000
_cell.angle_alpha   90.00
_cell.angle_beta   90.00
_cell.angle_gamma   90.00
#
_symmetry.space_group_name_H-M   'P 1'
#
loop_
_entity.id
_entity.type
_entity.pdbx_description
1 polymer ?
#
loop_
_entity_poly.entity_id
_entity_poly.type
_entity_poly.pdbx_seq_one_letter_code
_entity_poly.pdbx_strand_id
1 'polypeptide(L)'
;MSAVMALVTGYCRVRNTGCPGPPFDMIEILGNRTHISRPSGIGVVGTGLSCVPLKGVLELKWIPTIVILRSKASHSKGHTPAHNSIVHRDHGRQWLSQQLKPSFLGALRRLQHGSGQTVERVGRGVVVPGLEGLDALLQRMDWRGWTALSLVGAWAVLVALPAGVAVLRHGGVSPETASAWLNSADEKTDIRVYRVQMGQVVTLPLGDYLENVLAAQMSPTAPLSALEATAVAARTYAVHAMTTSAATFARQYGADVTDSPLLDLPWLNTAQQMQHFGNQQAWAMLRYQQAIAATNGQVLTYAGKPILAFTFALSPGHTRTAAAALGRPLPYLTAVACPADAKVAKPQQITLTAARVAELLKLPVANFQPDKMHRTVAADGFVEAVTVLGHTWNGAQFATLLNLPSADFQFQVKGSQLTFTTWGLGSDLGMSLHEASALAAQGKSWSAILATFYPGTQLTSETSLLPNNNRGQSSTLTAIHSN
;
A
#
# COMPACT_ATOMS: atom_id res chain seq x y z
N MET A 1 52.99 -19.08 35.23
CA MET A 1 52.80 -17.61 35.10
C MET A 1 51.31 -17.34 35.15
N SER A 2 50.88 -16.65 36.20
CA SER A 2 49.49 -16.27 36.52
C SER A 2 49.10 -14.92 35.91
N ALA A 3 47.79 -14.61 36.03
CA ALA A 3 47.06 -13.33 35.80
C ALA A 3 46.57 -13.09 34.35
N VAL A 4 45.27 -13.18 34.02
CA VAL A 4 44.03 -12.51 34.50
C VAL A 4 43.90 -11.07 34.02
N MET A 5 42.94 -10.80 33.10
CA MET A 5 41.84 -9.85 33.33
C MET A 5 40.79 -9.89 32.21
N ALA A 6 39.53 -9.77 32.62
CA ALA A 6 38.30 -9.72 31.84
C ALA A 6 37.79 -8.28 31.68
N LEU A 7 37.03 -7.98 30.62
CA LEU A 7 36.03 -6.88 30.51
C LEU A 7 35.26 -7.08 29.19
N VAL A 8 34.01 -7.53 29.21
CA VAL A 8 32.75 -6.77 29.34
C VAL A 8 32.58 -5.70 28.25
N THR A 9 31.67 -5.96 27.32
CA THR A 9 30.91 -4.97 26.55
C THR A 9 29.49 -5.52 26.52
N GLY A 10 28.45 -4.92 27.10
CA GLY A 10 28.18 -3.49 27.23
C GLY A 10 26.91 -3.21 26.43
N TYR A 11 25.75 -3.56 26.99
CA TYR A 11 24.43 -3.21 26.45
C TYR A 11 24.31 -1.69 26.34
N CYS A 12 24.25 -1.15 25.12
CA CYS A 12 23.80 0.23 24.90
C CYS A 12 22.31 0.22 24.54
N ARG A 13 21.52 0.49 25.59
CA ARG A 13 20.09 0.79 25.55
C ARG A 13 19.94 2.24 25.09
N VAL A 14 19.57 2.47 23.82
CA VAL A 14 19.15 3.81 23.38
C VAL A 14 17.71 4.02 23.83
N ARG A 15 17.54 4.92 24.82
CA ARG A 15 16.23 5.49 25.17
C ARG A 15 15.76 6.35 23.99
N ASN A 16 14.65 5.97 23.39
CA ASN A 16 13.93 6.80 22.44
C ASN A 16 13.02 7.75 23.24
N THR A 17 13.48 8.98 23.50
CA THR A 17 12.64 10.07 23.99
C THR A 17 11.98 10.74 22.79
N GLY A 18 10.65 10.83 22.82
CA GLY A 18 9.84 11.20 21.68
C GLY A 18 9.92 12.66 21.21
N CYS A 19 9.51 12.85 19.96
CA CYS A 19 8.51 13.84 19.55
C CYS A 19 7.97 13.47 18.15
N PRO A 20 6.68 13.74 17.85
CA PRO A 20 6.00 13.26 16.64
C PRO A 20 6.25 14.17 15.43
N GLY A 21 6.41 13.56 14.26
CA GLY A 21 6.44 14.27 12.97
C GLY A 21 5.03 14.72 12.53
N PRO A 22 4.92 15.77 11.70
CA PRO A 22 3.64 16.34 11.28
C PRO A 22 2.93 15.50 10.20
N PRO A 23 1.59 15.64 10.02
CA PRO A 23 0.86 15.00 8.94
C PRO A 23 1.19 15.68 7.60
N PHE A 24 1.28 14.87 6.55
CA PHE A 24 1.66 15.28 5.19
C PHE A 24 0.46 15.85 4.43
N ASP A 25 0.61 17.09 3.97
CA ASP A 25 -0.33 17.79 3.09
C ASP A 25 -0.32 17.19 1.67
N MET A 26 -1.52 17.00 1.13
CA MET A 26 -1.77 16.63 -0.25
C MET A 26 -1.84 17.91 -1.09
N ILE A 27 -0.77 18.22 -1.86
CA ILE A 27 -0.77 19.33 -2.82
C ILE A 27 -0.79 18.77 -4.24
N GLU A 28 -1.93 18.89 -4.88
CA GLU A 28 -2.12 18.67 -6.32
C GLU A 28 -1.83 19.98 -7.06
N ILE A 29 -0.82 19.98 -7.95
CA ILE A 29 -0.43 21.17 -8.73
C ILE A 29 -1.15 21.16 -10.08
N LEU A 30 -2.14 22.04 -10.21
CA LEU A 30 -2.74 22.44 -11.48
C LEU A 30 -1.73 23.24 -12.31
N GLY A 31 -1.42 22.74 -13.51
CA GLY A 31 -0.68 23.49 -14.52
C GLY A 31 -1.59 24.40 -15.33
N ASN A 32 -1.22 25.68 -15.49
CA ASN A 32 -1.52 26.39 -16.73
C ASN A 32 -0.54 27.52 -17.05
N ARG A 33 -0.32 27.71 -18.36
CA ARG A 33 0.68 28.59 -18.99
C ARG A 33 0.22 30.06 -19.09
N THR A 34 1.15 31.04 -19.06
CA THR A 34 1.59 31.88 -20.22
C THR A 34 2.28 33.23 -19.86
N HIS A 35 3.39 33.49 -20.56
CA HIS A 35 3.99 34.73 -21.13
C HIS A 35 4.27 36.06 -20.38
N ILE A 36 5.58 36.34 -20.23
CA ILE A 36 6.43 37.51 -20.64
C ILE A 36 5.95 38.97 -20.38
N SER A 37 6.76 39.72 -19.60
CA SER A 37 7.36 41.03 -19.99
C SER A 37 8.41 41.54 -18.97
N ARG A 38 9.57 41.99 -19.46
CA ARG A 38 10.61 42.84 -18.79
C ARG A 38 10.23 44.34 -18.97
N PRO A 39 10.88 45.38 -18.35
CA PRO A 39 12.28 45.46 -17.87
C PRO A 39 12.62 46.35 -16.63
N SER A 40 13.92 46.30 -16.25
CA SER A 40 14.84 47.37 -15.78
C SER A 40 14.68 48.08 -14.42
N GLY A 41 15.79 48.09 -13.65
CA GLY A 41 16.06 49.08 -12.57
C GLY A 41 17.10 48.62 -11.54
N ILE A 42 18.27 49.28 -11.50
CA ILE A 42 19.49 48.96 -10.74
C ILE A 42 19.48 49.65 -9.35
N GLY A 43 20.08 49.03 -8.31
CA GLY A 43 20.30 49.69 -7.00
C GLY A 43 20.93 48.86 -5.85
N VAL A 44 22.20 48.44 -6.03
CA VAL A 44 23.35 48.35 -5.07
C VAL A 44 23.16 48.12 -3.54
N VAL A 45 23.64 46.93 -3.11
CA VAL A 45 24.53 46.52 -1.98
C VAL A 45 24.06 46.53 -0.51
N GLY A 46 24.11 45.33 0.08
CA GLY A 46 24.15 45.06 1.53
C GLY A 46 24.31 43.57 1.86
N THR A 47 25.55 43.08 1.80
CA THR A 47 26.18 41.90 2.48
C THR A 47 25.33 40.69 2.90
N GLY A 48 25.66 39.51 2.36
CA GLY A 48 25.30 38.21 2.95
C GLY A 48 25.49 37.05 1.97
N LEU A 49 26.44 36.16 2.25
CA LEU A 49 26.78 35.00 1.43
C LEU A 49 25.54 34.19 1.00
N SER A 50 25.34 34.06 -0.31
CA SER A 50 24.42 33.10 -0.93
C SER A 50 25.22 32.18 -1.84
N CYS A 51 25.31 30.89 -1.48
CA CYS A 51 25.72 29.86 -2.41
C CYS A 51 24.53 29.47 -3.29
N VAL A 52 24.62 29.86 -4.56
CA VAL A 52 23.83 29.32 -5.67
C VAL A 52 24.39 27.93 -6.03
N PRO A 53 23.55 26.91 -6.30
CA PRO A 53 23.92 25.87 -7.24
C PRO A 53 23.28 26.15 -8.60
N LEU A 54 24.14 26.40 -9.57
CA LEU A 54 23.86 26.33 -10.99
C LEU A 54 23.51 24.90 -11.38
N LYS A 55 22.53 24.77 -12.28
CA LYS A 55 22.23 23.56 -13.04
C LYS A 55 23.51 23.03 -13.70
N GLY A 56 23.82 21.76 -13.44
CA GLY A 56 24.79 20.98 -14.19
C GLY A 56 24.35 19.53 -14.18
N VAL A 57 23.85 19.05 -15.32
CA VAL A 57 23.62 17.63 -15.58
C VAL A 57 24.98 16.92 -15.55
N LEU A 58 25.14 15.94 -14.68
CA LEU A 58 26.26 15.00 -14.72
C LEU A 58 25.68 13.59 -14.59
N GLU A 59 25.66 12.89 -15.73
CA GLU A 59 25.54 11.44 -15.79
C GLU A 59 26.64 10.80 -14.94
N LEU A 60 26.27 9.98 -13.95
CA LEU A 60 27.20 9.12 -13.24
C LEU A 60 27.19 7.73 -13.89
N LYS A 61 28.03 7.58 -14.92
CA LYS A 61 28.57 6.28 -15.35
C LYS A 61 29.52 5.76 -14.28
N TRP A 62 29.25 4.57 -13.75
CA TRP A 62 30.19 3.85 -12.90
C TRP A 62 31.25 3.15 -13.77
N ILE A 63 32.50 3.62 -13.66
CA ILE A 63 33.70 2.91 -14.12
C ILE A 63 34.51 2.57 -12.86
N PRO A 64 34.77 1.29 -12.53
CA PRO A 64 35.67 0.95 -11.44
C PRO A 64 37.14 1.07 -11.90
N THR A 65 37.86 2.06 -11.39
CA THR A 65 39.33 2.16 -11.52
C THR A 65 40.00 1.49 -10.32
N ILE A 66 40.83 0.48 -10.58
CA ILE A 66 41.66 -0.22 -9.59
C ILE A 66 42.87 0.66 -9.24
N VAL A 67 43.03 1.03 -7.98
CA VAL A 67 44.23 1.71 -7.46
C VAL A 67 45.20 0.66 -6.90
N ILE A 68 46.37 0.53 -7.52
CA ILE A 68 47.47 -0.31 -7.06
C ILE A 68 48.38 0.54 -6.16
N LEU A 69 48.43 0.24 -4.86
CA LEU A 69 49.40 0.84 -3.93
C LEU A 69 50.67 -0.02 -3.87
N ARG A 70 51.80 0.53 -4.33
CA ARG A 70 53.16 0.00 -4.10
C ARG A 70 53.67 0.46 -2.74
N SER A 71 54.08 -0.45 -1.86
CA SER A 71 54.84 -0.09 -0.66
C SER A 71 56.35 -0.09 -0.94
N LYS A 72 57.00 1.06 -0.75
CA LYS A 72 58.47 1.20 -0.64
C LYS A 72 58.87 1.04 0.83
N ALA A 73 59.81 0.13 1.11
CA ALA A 73 60.46 -0.01 2.40
C ALA A 73 61.59 1.03 2.57
N SER A 74 61.79 1.53 3.79
CA SER A 74 62.93 2.35 4.22
C SER A 74 63.48 1.80 5.54
N HIS A 75 64.81 1.76 5.63
CA HIS A 75 65.65 1.09 6.61
C HIS A 75 65.68 1.72 8.02
N SER A 76 65.91 0.88 9.05
CA SER A 76 66.84 1.21 10.14
C SER A 76 67.60 -0.04 10.64
N LYS A 77 68.83 0.20 11.11
CA LYS A 77 69.99 -0.71 11.26
C LYS A 77 70.00 -1.54 12.55
N GLY A 78 70.75 -2.67 12.55
CA GLY A 78 71.69 -3.00 13.63
C GLY A 78 71.73 -4.45 14.18
N HIS A 79 72.84 -5.16 13.89
CA HIS A 79 73.53 -6.22 14.68
C HIS A 79 73.28 -7.74 14.42
N THR A 80 74.14 -8.32 13.54
CA THR A 80 75.16 -9.41 13.75
C THR A 80 74.79 -10.84 14.23
N PRO A 81 75.59 -11.89 13.89
CA PRO A 81 75.11 -13.03 13.08
C PRO A 81 75.32 -14.44 13.71
N ALA A 82 74.67 -15.48 13.17
CA ALA A 82 75.21 -16.84 13.16
C ALA A 82 74.43 -17.82 12.24
N HIS A 83 75.18 -18.39 11.29
CA HIS A 83 75.19 -19.75 10.76
C HIS A 83 73.99 -20.45 10.04
N ASN A 84 74.36 -20.91 8.85
CA ASN A 84 74.10 -22.23 8.22
C ASN A 84 72.86 -22.47 7.33
N SER A 85 73.13 -22.27 6.03
CA SER A 85 73.11 -23.28 4.96
C SER A 85 71.85 -24.12 4.64
N ILE A 86 71.27 -23.76 3.47
CA ILE A 86 70.86 -24.58 2.31
C ILE A 86 69.83 -25.73 2.49
N VAL A 87 68.73 -25.65 1.71
CA VAL A 87 68.19 -26.61 0.70
C VAL A 87 66.64 -26.62 0.66
N HIS A 88 66.10 -26.49 -0.56
CA HIS A 88 64.69 -26.54 -0.99
C HIS A 88 63.91 -27.84 -0.66
N ARG A 89 62.60 -27.74 -0.33
CA ARG A 89 61.45 -28.27 -1.12
C ARG A 89 60.06 -28.15 -0.44
N ASP A 90 59.06 -27.85 -1.27
CA ASP A 90 57.64 -28.28 -1.28
C ASP A 90 56.82 -28.31 0.02
N HIS A 91 56.08 -27.25 0.38
CA HIS A 91 54.90 -27.37 1.27
C HIS A 91 53.76 -26.41 0.83
N GLY A 92 52.68 -26.96 0.26
CA GLY A 92 51.51 -26.18 -0.19
C GLY A 92 50.27 -27.02 -0.50
N ARG A 93 50.04 -28.14 0.20
CA ARG A 93 48.83 -28.99 0.05
C ARG A 93 48.22 -29.51 1.36
N GLN A 94 48.59 -29.00 2.54
CA GLN A 94 48.06 -29.51 3.83
C GLN A 94 47.79 -28.42 4.87
N TRP A 95 46.98 -27.41 4.52
CA TRP A 95 46.50 -26.43 5.51
C TRP A 95 45.01 -26.08 5.32
N LEU A 96 44.15 -27.09 5.09
CA LEU A 96 42.68 -26.87 5.05
C LEU A 96 41.88 -28.12 5.43
N SER A 97 42.38 -28.92 6.39
CA SER A 97 41.67 -30.11 6.88
C SER A 97 41.53 -30.20 8.40
N GLN A 98 41.64 -29.10 9.16
CA GLN A 98 41.58 -29.18 10.64
C GLN A 98 40.87 -28.04 11.39
N GLN A 99 39.71 -27.54 10.94
CA GLN A 99 38.77 -26.87 11.88
C GLN A 99 37.29 -27.03 11.52
N LEU A 100 36.73 -28.23 11.74
CA LEU A 100 35.32 -28.39 12.11
C LEU A 100 35.21 -29.56 13.12
N LYS A 101 34.63 -29.29 14.29
CA LYS A 101 34.53 -30.21 15.44
C LYS A 101 33.49 -31.34 15.23
N PRO A 102 33.66 -32.50 15.89
CA PRO A 102 32.75 -33.64 15.80
C PRO A 102 31.59 -33.51 16.79
N SER A 103 30.38 -33.19 16.30
CA SER A 103 29.15 -33.31 17.12
C SER A 103 27.92 -33.75 16.34
N PHE A 104 28.00 -33.90 15.01
CA PHE A 104 26.83 -34.21 14.17
C PHE A 104 26.81 -35.67 13.68
N LEU A 105 27.94 -36.38 13.73
CA LEU A 105 28.05 -37.79 13.29
C LEU A 105 27.71 -38.83 14.38
N GLY A 106 27.36 -38.39 15.59
CA GLY A 106 26.98 -39.27 16.70
C GLY A 106 25.48 -39.64 16.76
N ALA A 107 24.63 -38.88 16.07
CA ALA A 107 23.17 -39.07 16.12
C ALA A 107 22.63 -40.05 15.05
N LEU A 108 23.38 -40.30 13.96
CA LEU A 108 22.96 -41.20 12.89
C LEU A 108 23.44 -42.65 13.03
N ARG A 109 24.27 -42.96 14.05
CA ARG A 109 24.80 -44.32 14.27
C ARG A 109 24.03 -45.14 15.33
N ARG A 110 22.87 -44.66 15.79
CA ARG A 110 22.04 -45.32 16.83
C ARG A 110 20.69 -45.86 16.34
N LEU A 111 20.54 -46.12 15.04
CA LEU A 111 19.33 -46.73 14.46
C LEU A 111 19.61 -47.90 13.49
N GLN A 112 20.72 -48.63 13.65
CA GLN A 112 21.02 -49.79 12.79
C GLN A 112 21.67 -50.98 13.52
N HIS A 113 21.14 -51.35 14.69
CA HIS A 113 21.32 -52.71 15.22
C HIS A 113 19.98 -53.27 15.64
N GLY A 114 19.43 -54.15 14.80
CA GLY A 114 18.24 -54.93 15.10
C GLY A 114 17.96 -55.90 13.95
N SER A 115 18.22 -57.18 14.20
CA SER A 115 17.95 -58.36 13.36
C SER A 115 18.80 -58.52 12.10
N GLY A 116 19.66 -59.53 12.13
CA GLY A 116 20.38 -60.01 10.96
C GLY A 116 19.48 -60.87 10.07
N GLN A 117 19.60 -60.65 8.77
CA GLN A 117 19.48 -61.71 7.77
C GLN A 117 20.47 -61.40 6.64
N THR A 118 21.23 -62.44 6.27
CA THR A 118 22.05 -62.54 5.07
C THR A 118 21.19 -62.27 3.83
N VAL A 119 21.53 -61.26 3.03
CA VAL A 119 21.00 -61.11 1.67
C VAL A 119 22.12 -60.71 0.72
N GLU A 120 22.17 -61.46 -0.38
CA GLU A 120 23.08 -61.36 -1.50
C GLU A 120 23.17 -59.95 -2.11
N ARG A 121 24.34 -59.74 -2.68
CA ARG A 121 24.75 -58.61 -3.50
C ARG A 121 23.88 -58.54 -4.77
N VAL A 122 22.94 -57.60 -4.83
CA VAL A 122 22.37 -57.13 -6.10
C VAL A 122 22.51 -55.61 -6.16
N GLY A 123 23.52 -55.16 -6.91
CA GLY A 123 23.66 -53.77 -7.28
C GLY A 123 22.66 -53.40 -8.35
N ARG A 124 21.76 -52.45 -8.05
CA ARG A 124 21.13 -51.58 -9.04
C ARG A 124 21.08 -50.17 -8.47
N GLY A 125 22.01 -49.34 -8.90
CA GLY A 125 21.92 -47.89 -8.71
C GLY A 125 20.77 -47.34 -9.55
N VAL A 126 20.03 -46.40 -8.96
CA VAL A 126 19.04 -45.60 -9.68
C VAL A 126 19.79 -44.69 -10.65
N VAL A 127 19.65 -44.94 -11.95
CA VAL A 127 20.20 -44.09 -13.01
C VAL A 127 19.23 -42.93 -13.20
N VAL A 128 19.70 -41.70 -12.91
CA VAL A 128 18.99 -40.47 -13.29
C VAL A 128 19.38 -40.16 -14.74
N PRO A 129 18.46 -40.25 -15.71
CA PRO A 129 18.80 -39.99 -17.12
C PRO A 129 19.07 -38.49 -17.31
N GLY A 130 20.23 -38.15 -17.91
CA GLY A 130 20.62 -36.77 -18.21
C GLY A 130 21.93 -36.28 -17.57
N LEU A 131 22.58 -37.10 -16.74
CA LEU A 131 23.88 -36.76 -16.12
C LEU A 131 25.07 -37.58 -16.67
N GLU A 132 24.83 -38.46 -17.65
CA GLU A 132 25.86 -39.24 -18.31
C GLU A 132 26.71 -38.33 -19.22
N GLY A 133 27.86 -37.86 -18.71
CA GLY A 133 28.80 -37.03 -19.46
C GLY A 133 29.34 -35.83 -18.68
N LEU A 134 28.72 -35.46 -17.55
CA LEU A 134 29.20 -34.36 -16.70
C LEU A 134 30.57 -34.65 -16.09
N ASP A 135 30.83 -35.90 -15.69
CA ASP A 135 32.14 -36.31 -15.16
C ASP A 135 33.25 -36.18 -16.22
N ALA A 136 32.95 -36.49 -17.49
CA ALA A 136 33.90 -36.34 -18.58
C ALA A 136 34.14 -34.87 -18.95
N LEU A 137 33.12 -34.01 -18.80
CA LEU A 137 33.20 -32.58 -19.03
C LEU A 137 34.00 -31.86 -17.94
N LEU A 138 33.79 -32.24 -16.67
CA LEU A 138 34.54 -31.73 -15.52
C LEU A 138 36.02 -32.14 -15.56
N GLN A 139 36.31 -33.37 -16.02
CA GLN A 139 37.69 -33.86 -16.16
C GLN A 139 38.49 -33.20 -17.29
N ARG A 140 37.82 -32.62 -18.29
CA ARG A 140 38.48 -31.91 -19.42
C ARG A 140 38.55 -30.39 -19.21
N MET A 141 38.01 -29.90 -18.10
CA MET A 141 37.87 -28.47 -17.85
C MET A 141 39.17 -27.87 -17.33
N ASP A 142 39.70 -26.88 -18.06
CA ASP A 142 40.91 -26.17 -17.69
C ASP A 142 40.66 -25.14 -16.56
N TRP A 143 41.72 -24.50 -16.08
CA TRP A 143 41.60 -23.52 -15.00
C TRP A 143 40.68 -22.34 -15.33
N ARG A 144 40.48 -22.03 -16.62
CA ARG A 144 39.56 -20.98 -17.09
C ARG A 144 38.09 -21.43 -17.03
N GLY A 145 37.81 -22.69 -17.33
CA GLY A 145 36.50 -23.27 -17.12
C GLY A 145 36.11 -23.33 -15.64
N TRP A 146 37.06 -23.67 -14.76
CA TRP A 146 36.82 -23.66 -13.31
C TRP A 146 36.58 -22.26 -12.74
N THR A 147 37.28 -21.23 -13.23
CA THR A 147 37.02 -19.85 -12.80
C THR A 147 35.68 -19.34 -13.33
N ALA A 148 35.31 -19.65 -14.56
CA ALA A 148 34.00 -19.32 -15.11
C ALA A 148 32.86 -19.99 -14.32
N LEU A 149 32.99 -21.28 -14.00
CA LEU A 149 31.98 -22.00 -13.21
C LEU A 149 31.84 -21.43 -11.79
N SER A 150 32.96 -21.06 -11.18
CA SER A 150 32.98 -20.43 -9.85
C SER A 150 32.35 -19.04 -9.84
N LEU A 151 32.56 -18.25 -10.90
CA LEU A 151 31.94 -16.93 -11.06
C LEU A 151 30.43 -17.04 -11.30
N VAL A 152 29.99 -18.01 -12.10
CA VAL A 152 28.55 -18.30 -12.29
C VAL A 152 27.92 -18.77 -10.99
N GLY A 153 28.59 -19.67 -10.25
CA GLY A 153 28.13 -20.12 -8.93
C GLY A 153 28.06 -18.97 -7.92
N ALA A 154 29.08 -18.12 -7.85
CA ALA A 154 29.10 -16.96 -6.98
C ALA A 154 28.02 -15.94 -7.35
N TRP A 155 27.79 -15.70 -8.65
CA TRP A 155 26.72 -14.82 -9.14
C TRP A 155 25.33 -15.39 -8.84
N ALA A 156 25.12 -16.69 -9.07
CA ALA A 156 23.89 -17.38 -8.73
C ALA A 156 23.61 -17.32 -7.23
N VAL A 157 24.62 -17.50 -6.38
CA VAL A 157 24.50 -17.35 -4.93
C VAL A 157 24.21 -15.91 -4.53
N LEU A 158 24.87 -14.92 -5.15
CA LEU A 158 24.68 -13.50 -4.87
C LEU A 158 23.30 -12.97 -5.34
N VAL A 159 22.68 -13.60 -6.33
CA VAL A 159 21.32 -13.27 -6.78
C VAL A 159 20.27 -14.09 -6.04
N ALA A 160 20.48 -15.40 -5.86
CA ALA A 160 19.51 -16.32 -5.28
C ALA A 160 19.44 -16.22 -3.74
N LEU A 161 20.53 -15.91 -3.02
CA LEU A 161 20.46 -15.75 -1.57
C LEU A 161 19.65 -14.53 -1.15
N PRO A 162 19.84 -13.32 -1.71
CA PRO A 162 19.00 -12.17 -1.36
C PRO A 162 17.54 -12.39 -1.77
N ALA A 163 17.28 -13.00 -2.93
CA ALA A 163 15.92 -13.35 -3.36
C ALA A 163 15.28 -14.39 -2.43
N GLY A 164 16.01 -15.44 -2.04
CA GLY A 164 15.55 -16.46 -1.09
C GLY A 164 15.31 -15.91 0.31
N VAL A 165 16.20 -15.05 0.82
CA VAL A 165 16.02 -14.38 2.11
C VAL A 165 14.86 -13.38 2.06
N ALA A 166 14.65 -12.68 0.94
CA ALA A 166 13.50 -11.79 0.76
C ALA A 166 12.18 -12.58 0.75
N VAL A 167 12.12 -13.71 0.04
CA VAL A 167 10.94 -14.61 0.05
C VAL A 167 10.69 -15.16 1.45
N LEU A 168 11.73 -15.54 2.19
CA LEU A 168 11.60 -16.08 3.55
C LEU A 168 11.27 -15.01 4.61
N ARG A 169 11.71 -13.76 4.43
CA ARG A 169 11.42 -12.65 5.36
C ARG A 169 10.13 -11.89 5.04
N HIS A 170 9.74 -11.84 3.77
CA HIS A 170 8.57 -11.07 3.32
C HIS A 170 7.41 -11.92 2.85
N GLY A 171 7.53 -13.25 2.85
CA GLY A 171 6.50 -14.14 2.34
C GLY A 171 6.32 -13.94 0.84
N GLY A 172 7.23 -14.47 0.04
CA GLY A 172 7.00 -14.51 -1.41
C GLY A 172 5.72 -15.30 -1.71
N VAL A 173 4.93 -14.81 -2.66
CA VAL A 173 3.70 -15.48 -3.14
C VAL A 173 4.13 -16.85 -3.69
N SER A 174 3.78 -17.93 -2.97
CA SER A 174 3.98 -19.28 -3.49
C SER A 174 3.07 -19.49 -4.71
N PRO A 175 3.44 -20.38 -5.65
CA PRO A 175 2.58 -20.73 -6.78
C PRO A 175 1.16 -21.15 -6.37
N GLU A 176 1.03 -21.77 -5.19
CA GLU A 176 -0.26 -22.14 -4.60
C GLU A 176 -1.07 -20.91 -4.16
N THR A 177 -0.44 -19.90 -3.54
CA THR A 177 -1.13 -18.65 -3.18
C THR A 177 -1.52 -17.81 -4.40
N ALA A 178 -0.69 -17.75 -5.44
CA ALA A 178 -1.06 -17.10 -6.70
C ALA A 178 -2.24 -17.80 -7.38
N SER A 179 -2.24 -19.13 -7.39
CA SER A 179 -3.33 -19.93 -7.95
C SER A 179 -4.61 -19.80 -7.12
N ALA A 180 -4.50 -19.70 -5.79
CA ALA A 180 -5.65 -19.47 -4.91
C ALA A 180 -6.26 -18.07 -5.11
N TRP A 181 -5.42 -17.05 -5.30
CA TRP A 181 -5.87 -15.69 -5.59
C TRP A 181 -6.60 -15.60 -6.93
N LEU A 182 -6.02 -16.13 -8.02
CA LEU A 182 -6.67 -16.18 -9.33
C LEU A 182 -7.99 -16.96 -9.36
N ASN A 183 -8.17 -17.90 -8.42
CA ASN A 183 -9.40 -18.68 -8.29
C ASN A 183 -10.38 -18.13 -7.25
N SER A 184 -10.06 -16.99 -6.63
CA SER A 184 -10.89 -16.33 -5.63
C SER A 184 -12.23 -15.86 -6.24
N ALA A 185 -13.20 -15.52 -5.38
CA ALA A 185 -14.50 -15.03 -5.84
C ALA A 185 -14.34 -13.63 -6.45
N ASP A 186 -13.50 -12.81 -5.82
CA ASP A 186 -13.19 -11.45 -6.23
C ASP A 186 -12.56 -11.40 -7.63
N GLU A 187 -11.69 -12.35 -7.97
CA GLU A 187 -11.06 -12.42 -9.30
C GLU A 187 -11.98 -12.99 -10.40
N LYS A 188 -13.10 -13.61 -10.02
CA LYS A 188 -14.12 -14.12 -10.95
C LYS A 188 -15.25 -13.14 -11.21
N THR A 189 -15.24 -12.01 -10.50
CA THR A 189 -16.25 -10.98 -10.58
C THR A 189 -15.66 -9.73 -11.19
N ASP A 190 -16.25 -9.24 -12.28
CA ASP A 190 -15.86 -7.96 -12.88
C ASP A 190 -16.69 -6.81 -12.34
N ILE A 191 -16.05 -5.66 -12.12
CA ILE A 191 -16.70 -4.39 -11.84
C ILE A 191 -16.46 -3.38 -12.96
N ARG A 192 -17.49 -2.64 -13.35
CA ARG A 192 -17.39 -1.55 -14.32
C ARG A 192 -17.32 -0.21 -13.59
N VAL A 193 -16.24 0.52 -13.81
CA VAL A 193 -15.97 1.82 -13.19
C VAL A 193 -16.01 2.91 -14.26
N TYR A 194 -16.91 3.88 -14.09
CA TYR A 194 -16.94 5.08 -14.93
C TYR A 194 -15.89 6.09 -14.47
N ARG A 195 -14.92 6.36 -15.33
CA ARG A 195 -13.85 7.34 -15.15
C ARG A 195 -14.37 8.72 -15.52
N VAL A 196 -14.83 9.49 -14.54
CA VAL A 196 -15.58 10.75 -14.74
C VAL A 196 -14.77 11.78 -15.54
N GLN A 197 -13.48 11.90 -15.26
CA GLN A 197 -12.60 12.84 -15.96
C GLN A 197 -12.29 12.41 -17.41
N MET A 198 -12.23 11.10 -17.65
CA MET A 198 -11.89 10.54 -18.98
C MET A 198 -13.14 10.29 -19.85
N GLY A 199 -14.33 10.26 -19.24
CA GLY A 199 -15.58 9.92 -19.93
C GLY A 199 -15.64 8.47 -20.42
N GLN A 200 -14.97 7.54 -19.74
CA GLN A 200 -14.81 6.15 -20.19
C GLN A 200 -15.18 5.16 -19.10
N VAL A 201 -15.72 4.00 -19.49
CA VAL A 201 -15.94 2.86 -18.59
C VAL A 201 -14.74 1.92 -18.68
N VAL A 202 -14.20 1.56 -17.53
CA VAL A 202 -13.14 0.56 -17.39
C VAL A 202 -13.72 -0.64 -16.64
N THR A 203 -13.51 -1.84 -17.18
CA THR A 203 -13.83 -3.09 -16.51
C THR A 203 -12.55 -3.67 -15.92
N LEU A 204 -12.61 -4.08 -14.65
CA LEU A 204 -11.50 -4.73 -13.96
C LEU A 204 -12.03 -5.82 -13.00
N PRO A 205 -11.20 -6.81 -12.63
CA PRO A 205 -11.53 -7.73 -11.56
C PRO A 205 -11.88 -6.99 -10.26
N LEU A 206 -12.80 -7.53 -9.48
CA LEU A 206 -13.24 -6.93 -8.23
C LEU A 206 -12.08 -6.87 -7.24
N GLY A 207 -11.19 -7.87 -7.20
CA GLY A 207 -10.00 -7.84 -6.34
C GLY A 207 -9.08 -6.65 -6.62
N ASP A 208 -8.82 -6.37 -7.91
CA ASP A 208 -8.07 -5.17 -8.33
C ASP A 208 -8.77 -3.88 -7.88
N TYR A 209 -10.10 -3.80 -8.02
CA TYR A 209 -10.86 -2.64 -7.54
C TYR A 209 -10.73 -2.47 -6.02
N LEU A 210 -10.81 -3.56 -5.26
CA LEU A 210 -10.65 -3.53 -3.80
C LEU A 210 -9.26 -3.07 -3.39
N GLU A 211 -8.21 -3.52 -4.07
CA GLU A 211 -6.84 -3.07 -3.81
C GLU A 211 -6.72 -1.56 -4.01
N ASN A 212 -7.23 -1.04 -5.14
CA ASN A 212 -7.22 0.38 -5.44
C ASN A 212 -8.03 1.21 -4.42
N VAL A 213 -9.16 0.68 -3.93
CA VAL A 213 -9.96 1.33 -2.88
C VAL A 213 -9.23 1.33 -1.54
N LEU A 214 -8.65 0.20 -1.12
CA LEU A 214 -7.89 0.12 0.12
C LEU A 214 -6.69 1.07 0.09
N ALA A 215 -5.98 1.13 -1.04
CA ALA A 215 -4.88 2.05 -1.29
C ALA A 215 -5.26 3.52 -1.12
N ALA A 216 -6.50 3.91 -1.44
CA ALA A 216 -6.99 5.27 -1.28
C ALA A 216 -7.43 5.60 0.15
N GLN A 217 -7.81 4.58 0.92
CA GLN A 217 -8.57 4.76 2.14
C GLN A 217 -7.76 4.56 3.41
N MET A 218 -6.84 3.60 3.42
CA MET A 218 -6.17 3.22 4.67
C MET A 218 -4.69 2.97 4.48
N SER A 219 -3.88 3.39 5.46
CA SER A 219 -2.44 3.13 5.45
C SER A 219 -2.14 1.63 5.42
N PRO A 220 -1.14 1.17 4.65
CA PRO A 220 -0.73 -0.22 4.64
C PRO A 220 -0.15 -0.68 5.99
N THR A 221 0.21 0.24 6.90
CA THR A 221 0.66 -0.10 8.27
C THR A 221 -0.49 -0.34 9.25
N ALA A 222 -1.75 -0.08 8.86
CA ALA A 222 -2.90 -0.27 9.74
C ALA A 222 -3.02 -1.74 10.22
N PRO A 223 -3.60 -2.00 11.40
CA PRO A 223 -3.81 -3.36 11.87
C PRO A 223 -4.55 -4.22 10.84
N LEU A 224 -4.16 -5.49 10.69
CA LEU A 224 -4.70 -6.36 9.63
C LEU A 224 -6.24 -6.47 9.71
N SER A 225 -6.80 -6.57 10.91
CA SER A 225 -8.27 -6.61 11.08
C SER A 225 -9.01 -5.34 10.66
N ALA A 226 -8.35 -4.19 10.65
CA ALA A 226 -8.92 -2.98 10.07
C ALA A 226 -8.88 -3.03 8.52
N LEU A 227 -7.80 -3.60 7.94
CA LEU A 227 -7.68 -3.80 6.49
C LEU A 227 -8.73 -4.79 5.98
N GLU A 228 -8.92 -5.89 6.71
CA GLU A 228 -9.93 -6.92 6.44
C GLU A 228 -11.35 -6.35 6.54
N ALA A 229 -11.65 -5.55 7.58
CA ALA A 229 -12.96 -4.89 7.71
C ALA A 229 -13.20 -3.91 6.54
N THR A 230 -12.18 -3.15 6.16
CA THR A 230 -12.26 -2.22 5.02
C THR A 230 -12.47 -2.96 3.70
N ALA A 231 -11.81 -4.11 3.48
CA ALA A 231 -12.00 -4.95 2.30
C ALA A 231 -13.45 -5.46 2.20
N VAL A 232 -14.02 -5.97 3.29
CA VAL A 232 -15.42 -6.42 3.30
C VAL A 232 -16.39 -5.27 3.07
N ALA A 233 -16.17 -4.11 3.67
CA ALA A 233 -17.01 -2.93 3.45
C ALA A 233 -16.95 -2.46 1.98
N ALA A 234 -15.75 -2.34 1.40
CA ALA A 234 -15.56 -1.96 0.01
C ALA A 234 -16.19 -2.97 -0.96
N ARG A 235 -16.03 -4.27 -0.70
CA ARG A 235 -16.65 -5.35 -1.49
C ARG A 235 -18.17 -5.29 -1.41
N THR A 236 -18.70 -5.07 -0.21
CA THR A 236 -20.14 -4.92 -0.01
C THR A 236 -20.69 -3.73 -0.78
N TYR A 237 -19.99 -2.60 -0.76
CA TYR A 237 -20.36 -1.41 -1.53
C TYR A 237 -20.40 -1.69 -3.03
N ALA A 238 -19.35 -2.34 -3.57
CA ALA A 238 -19.28 -2.74 -4.96
C ALA A 238 -20.44 -3.69 -5.36
N VAL A 239 -20.68 -4.74 -4.57
CA VAL A 239 -21.75 -5.70 -4.83
C VAL A 239 -23.13 -5.04 -4.71
N HIS A 240 -23.31 -4.09 -3.79
CA HIS A 240 -24.52 -3.27 -3.74
C HIS A 240 -24.73 -2.47 -5.04
N ALA A 241 -23.68 -1.82 -5.55
CA ALA A 241 -23.73 -1.04 -6.78
C ALA A 241 -24.03 -1.90 -8.03
N MET A 242 -23.49 -3.13 -8.09
CA MET A 242 -23.78 -4.09 -9.15
C MET A 242 -25.23 -4.59 -9.12
N THR A 243 -25.78 -4.82 -7.93
CA THR A 243 -27.09 -5.49 -7.76
C THR A 243 -28.27 -4.53 -7.60
N THR A 244 -28.04 -3.28 -7.22
CA THR A 244 -29.10 -2.29 -7.03
C THR A 244 -29.86 -2.01 -8.33
N SER A 245 -31.16 -1.75 -8.26
CA SER A 245 -31.95 -1.26 -9.41
C SER A 245 -32.04 0.26 -9.45
N ALA A 246 -31.45 0.96 -8.48
CA ALA A 246 -31.50 2.41 -8.39
C ALA A 246 -30.79 3.06 -9.60
N ALA A 247 -31.37 4.15 -10.11
CA ALA A 247 -30.74 4.97 -11.14
C ALA A 247 -29.60 5.80 -10.55
N THR A 248 -28.39 5.24 -10.53
CA THR A 248 -27.17 5.94 -10.12
C THR A 248 -26.54 6.68 -11.30
N PHE A 249 -25.69 7.68 -11.01
CA PHE A 249 -24.94 8.40 -12.05
C PHE A 249 -24.09 7.45 -12.91
N ALA A 250 -23.39 6.50 -12.29
CA ALA A 250 -22.59 5.49 -13.00
C ALA A 250 -23.42 4.68 -14.03
N ARG A 251 -24.66 4.32 -13.70
CA ARG A 251 -25.54 3.54 -14.57
C ARG A 251 -25.98 4.28 -15.83
N GLN A 252 -26.03 5.62 -15.79
CA GLN A 252 -26.28 6.44 -16.99
C GLN A 252 -25.21 6.21 -18.07
N TYR A 253 -24.02 5.77 -17.66
CA TYR A 253 -22.89 5.47 -18.54
C TYR A 253 -22.64 3.95 -18.68
N GLY A 254 -23.54 3.09 -18.19
CA GLY A 254 -23.38 1.63 -18.25
C GLY A 254 -22.33 1.07 -17.29
N ALA A 255 -21.98 1.80 -16.23
CA ALA A 255 -21.06 1.37 -15.18
C ALA A 255 -21.79 1.04 -13.86
N ASP A 256 -21.09 0.34 -12.97
CA ASP A 256 -21.58 -0.01 -11.64
C ASP A 256 -21.28 1.11 -10.62
N VAL A 257 -20.05 1.64 -10.65
CA VAL A 257 -19.56 2.74 -9.80
C VAL A 257 -18.78 3.77 -10.62
N THR A 258 -18.41 4.90 -9.99
CA THR A 258 -17.51 5.92 -10.55
C THR A 258 -16.16 5.98 -9.84
N ASP A 259 -15.19 6.68 -10.42
CA ASP A 259 -13.93 7.05 -9.76
C ASP A 259 -14.00 8.37 -8.97
N SER A 260 -15.20 8.93 -8.81
CA SER A 260 -15.37 10.23 -8.15
C SER A 260 -15.71 10.04 -6.67
N PRO A 261 -14.90 10.57 -5.73
CA PRO A 261 -15.19 10.48 -4.30
C PRO A 261 -16.45 11.26 -3.87
N LEU A 262 -17.01 12.07 -4.78
CA LEU A 262 -18.32 12.72 -4.63
C LEU A 262 -19.49 11.74 -4.70
N LEU A 263 -19.31 10.66 -5.47
CA LEU A 263 -20.39 9.78 -5.91
C LEU A 263 -20.21 8.37 -5.34
N ASP A 264 -18.97 7.92 -5.20
CA ASP A 264 -18.61 6.56 -4.78
C ASP A 264 -17.35 6.55 -3.90
N LEU A 265 -16.96 5.34 -3.46
CA LEU A 265 -15.73 5.17 -2.67
C LEU A 265 -14.50 5.64 -3.44
N PRO A 266 -13.56 6.37 -2.79
CA PRO A 266 -12.31 6.77 -3.42
C PRO A 266 -11.46 5.54 -3.75
N TRP A 267 -10.74 5.61 -4.87
CA TRP A 267 -9.77 4.60 -5.30
C TRP A 267 -8.57 5.30 -5.94
N LEU A 268 -7.38 4.68 -5.88
CA LEU A 268 -6.17 5.16 -6.54
C LEU A 268 -5.77 4.18 -7.65
N ASN A 269 -5.65 4.66 -8.89
CA ASN A 269 -5.09 3.84 -9.96
C ASN A 269 -3.58 3.63 -9.78
N THR A 270 -2.98 2.72 -10.56
CA THR A 270 -1.56 2.35 -10.45
C THR A 270 -0.59 3.53 -10.46
N ALA A 271 -0.84 4.55 -11.29
CA ALA A 271 0.04 5.73 -11.36
C ALA A 271 -0.08 6.59 -10.10
N GLN A 272 -1.29 6.77 -9.58
CA GLN A 272 -1.54 7.50 -8.33
C GLN A 272 -0.98 6.74 -7.12
N GLN A 273 -1.09 5.41 -7.10
CA GLN A 273 -0.46 4.58 -6.08
C GLN A 273 1.07 4.73 -6.08
N MET A 274 1.70 4.76 -7.26
CA MET A 274 3.16 4.98 -7.36
C MET A 274 3.54 6.36 -6.83
N GLN A 275 2.74 7.40 -7.11
CA GLN A 275 2.95 8.73 -6.53
C GLN A 275 2.76 8.74 -5.01
N HIS A 276 1.81 7.95 -4.50
CA HIS A 276 1.45 7.93 -3.09
C HIS A 276 2.42 7.11 -2.23
N PHE A 277 2.81 5.91 -2.69
CA PHE A 277 3.66 4.97 -1.91
C PHE A 277 5.12 4.96 -2.35
N GLY A 278 5.43 5.43 -3.57
CA GLY A 278 6.76 5.36 -4.16
C GLY A 278 7.37 3.96 -4.05
N ASN A 279 8.58 3.89 -3.49
CA ASN A 279 9.33 2.63 -3.35
C ASN A 279 8.65 1.59 -2.43
N GLN A 280 7.64 1.98 -1.65
CA GLN A 280 6.91 1.06 -0.77
C GLN A 280 5.68 0.45 -1.43
N GLN A 281 5.35 0.80 -2.68
CA GLN A 281 4.11 0.37 -3.34
C GLN A 281 3.95 -1.15 -3.31
N ALA A 282 4.98 -1.91 -3.71
CA ALA A 282 4.89 -3.38 -3.75
C ALA A 282 4.56 -3.98 -2.37
N TRP A 283 5.18 -3.46 -1.30
CA TRP A 283 4.88 -3.90 0.06
C TRP A 283 3.46 -3.49 0.51
N ALA A 284 3.02 -2.29 0.15
CA ALA A 284 1.67 -1.82 0.44
C ALA A 284 0.62 -2.71 -0.25
N MET A 285 0.81 -3.07 -1.52
CA MET A 285 -0.12 -3.92 -2.26
C MET A 285 -0.20 -5.32 -1.66
N LEU A 286 0.94 -5.92 -1.27
CA LEU A 286 0.93 -7.21 -0.58
C LEU A 286 0.09 -7.19 0.71
N ARG A 287 0.12 -6.08 1.46
CA ARG A 287 -0.68 -5.90 2.67
C ARG A 287 -2.18 -5.83 2.38
N TYR A 288 -2.56 -5.14 1.31
CA TYR A 288 -3.96 -5.08 0.88
C TYR A 288 -4.46 -6.41 0.33
N GLN A 289 -3.67 -7.06 -0.53
CA GLN A 289 -3.97 -8.39 -1.08
C GLN A 289 -4.13 -9.43 0.03
N GLN A 290 -3.30 -9.38 1.08
CA GLN A 290 -3.45 -10.25 2.24
C GLN A 290 -4.83 -10.09 2.91
N ALA A 291 -5.29 -8.86 3.13
CA ALA A 291 -6.57 -8.58 3.75
C ALA A 291 -7.77 -8.95 2.84
N ILE A 292 -7.64 -8.69 1.54
CA ILE A 292 -8.64 -9.05 0.53
C ILE A 292 -8.79 -10.58 0.49
N ALA A 293 -7.68 -11.31 0.38
CA ALA A 293 -7.69 -12.77 0.33
C ALA A 293 -8.22 -13.40 1.63
N ALA A 294 -7.88 -12.84 2.80
CA ALA A 294 -8.38 -13.31 4.10
C ALA A 294 -9.90 -13.16 4.25
N THR A 295 -10.51 -12.27 3.48
CA THR A 295 -11.95 -11.97 3.49
C THR A 295 -12.64 -12.29 2.17
N ASN A 296 -12.03 -13.15 1.35
CA ASN A 296 -12.46 -13.46 -0.02
C ASN A 296 -13.97 -13.72 -0.10
N GLY A 297 -14.64 -12.97 -0.97
CA GLY A 297 -16.07 -13.07 -1.23
C GLY A 297 -17.00 -12.77 -0.04
N GLN A 298 -16.51 -12.30 1.10
CA GLN A 298 -17.35 -11.94 2.25
C GLN A 298 -17.94 -10.54 2.08
N VAL A 299 -19.26 -10.43 2.22
CA VAL A 299 -20.03 -9.18 2.16
C VAL A 299 -21.04 -9.09 3.30
N LEU A 300 -21.49 -7.87 3.61
CA LEU A 300 -22.54 -7.61 4.59
C LEU A 300 -23.91 -7.47 3.92
N THR A 301 -24.90 -8.16 4.47
CA THR A 301 -26.29 -8.09 4.01
C THR A 301 -27.23 -7.67 5.13
N TYR A 302 -28.33 -7.02 4.74
CA TYR A 302 -29.48 -6.75 5.60
C TYR A 302 -30.74 -7.14 4.83
N ALA A 303 -31.60 -7.94 5.47
CA ALA A 303 -32.78 -8.53 4.81
C ALA A 303 -32.44 -9.23 3.47
N GLY A 304 -31.32 -9.95 3.44
CA GLY A 304 -30.85 -10.71 2.26
C GLY A 304 -30.30 -9.88 1.11
N LYS A 305 -30.14 -8.56 1.27
CA LYS A 305 -29.59 -7.66 0.24
C LYS A 305 -28.26 -7.07 0.70
N PRO A 306 -27.26 -6.88 -0.19
CA PRO A 306 -26.03 -6.15 0.14
C PRO A 306 -26.36 -4.76 0.69
N ILE A 307 -25.75 -4.39 1.81
CA ILE A 307 -25.95 -3.06 2.39
C ILE A 307 -25.23 -1.98 1.61
N LEU A 308 -25.59 -0.73 1.84
CA LEU A 308 -24.79 0.42 1.41
C LEU A 308 -23.67 0.68 2.44
N ALA A 309 -22.51 0.06 2.25
CA ALA A 309 -21.39 0.07 3.21
C ALA A 309 -20.42 1.24 2.96
N PHE A 310 -20.82 2.46 3.34
CA PHE A 310 -19.95 3.63 3.24
C PHE A 310 -18.81 3.61 4.27
N THR A 311 -17.66 4.11 3.87
CA THR A 311 -16.48 4.27 4.71
C THR A 311 -15.94 5.70 4.61
N PHE A 312 -15.26 6.15 5.66
CA PHE A 312 -14.66 7.49 5.70
C PHE A 312 -13.47 7.53 6.66
N ALA A 313 -12.61 8.54 6.52
CA ALA A 313 -11.30 8.54 7.18
C ALA A 313 -11.38 8.80 8.70
N LEU A 314 -12.10 9.84 9.12
CA LEU A 314 -12.11 10.30 10.51
C LEU A 314 -13.42 11.02 10.84
N SER A 315 -14.06 10.69 11.96
CA SER A 315 -15.26 11.41 12.43
C SER A 315 -14.94 12.56 13.38
N PRO A 316 -15.87 13.50 13.64
CA PRO A 316 -15.76 14.43 14.76
C PRO A 316 -15.95 13.76 16.15
N GLY A 317 -16.10 12.43 16.20
CA GLY A 317 -16.31 11.65 17.43
C GLY A 317 -17.53 10.74 17.39
N HIS A 318 -18.33 10.80 16.32
CA HIS A 318 -19.41 9.87 16.04
C HIS A 318 -19.75 9.84 14.55
N THR A 319 -20.36 8.74 14.11
CA THR A 319 -20.92 8.60 12.76
C THR A 319 -22.33 9.22 12.69
N ARG A 320 -22.89 9.25 11.48
CA ARG A 320 -24.22 9.79 11.18
C ARG A 320 -25.22 8.70 10.86
N THR A 321 -26.50 9.03 11.06
CA THR A 321 -27.60 8.19 10.56
C THR A 321 -27.80 8.39 9.06
N ALA A 322 -28.25 7.36 8.35
CA ALA A 322 -28.66 7.51 6.96
C ALA A 322 -29.85 8.47 6.78
N ALA A 323 -30.73 8.59 7.78
CA ALA A 323 -31.84 9.55 7.71
C ALA A 323 -31.32 10.99 7.63
N ALA A 324 -30.33 11.34 8.46
CA ALA A 324 -29.72 12.68 8.45
C ALA A 324 -28.82 12.92 7.22
N ALA A 325 -28.06 11.92 6.77
CA ALA A 325 -27.11 12.08 5.67
C ALA A 325 -27.74 11.92 4.28
N LEU A 326 -28.71 11.02 4.13
CA LEU A 326 -29.29 10.62 2.83
C LEU A 326 -30.80 10.94 2.72
N GLY A 327 -31.42 11.49 3.77
CA GLY A 327 -32.86 11.78 3.78
C GLY A 327 -33.75 10.54 3.87
N ARG A 328 -33.19 9.34 4.10
CA ARG A 328 -33.94 8.09 4.24
C ARG A 328 -33.33 7.18 5.31
N PRO A 329 -34.15 6.54 6.17
CA PRO A 329 -33.63 5.64 7.18
C PRO A 329 -33.09 4.36 6.55
N LEU A 330 -31.91 3.93 6.99
CA LEU A 330 -31.35 2.61 6.71
C LEU A 330 -30.95 1.99 8.06
N PRO A 331 -31.60 0.89 8.51
CA PRO A 331 -31.44 0.37 9.87
C PRO A 331 -30.01 0.00 10.29
N TYR A 332 -29.17 -0.30 9.30
CA TYR A 332 -27.76 -0.66 9.48
C TYR A 332 -26.80 0.54 9.39
N LEU A 333 -27.29 1.76 9.10
CA LEU A 333 -26.50 2.99 9.09
C LEU A 333 -27.02 3.93 10.17
N THR A 334 -26.58 3.65 11.40
CA THR A 334 -26.92 4.40 12.60
C THR A 334 -25.75 5.27 13.05
N ALA A 335 -26.02 6.23 13.94
CA ALA A 335 -24.97 6.95 14.65
C ALA A 335 -24.26 6.01 15.63
N VAL A 336 -22.94 5.94 15.53
CA VAL A 336 -22.05 5.11 16.35
C VAL A 336 -20.99 6.02 16.95
N ALA A 337 -20.70 5.86 18.23
CA ALA A 337 -19.65 6.63 18.89
C ALA A 337 -18.26 6.19 18.42
N CYS A 338 -17.39 7.17 18.16
CA CYS A 338 -16.01 6.99 17.71
C CYS A 338 -15.04 7.67 18.69
N PRO A 339 -14.81 7.09 19.88
CA PRO A 339 -14.01 7.71 20.93
C PRO A 339 -12.52 7.86 20.60
N ALA A 340 -11.95 7.06 19.70
CA ALA A 340 -10.58 7.26 19.22
C ALA A 340 -10.51 8.47 18.27
N ASP A 341 -11.52 8.63 17.41
CA ASP A 341 -11.62 9.79 16.51
C ASP A 341 -11.74 11.09 17.30
N ALA A 342 -12.63 11.14 18.30
CA ALA A 342 -12.85 12.31 19.15
C ALA A 342 -11.56 12.84 19.82
N LYS A 343 -10.55 11.98 20.02
CA LYS A 343 -9.26 12.36 20.62
C LYS A 343 -8.32 13.05 19.65
N VAL A 344 -8.47 12.81 18.35
CA VAL A 344 -7.54 13.30 17.31
C VAL A 344 -8.18 14.27 16.33
N ALA A 345 -9.51 14.27 16.21
CA ALA A 345 -10.27 15.19 15.39
C ALA A 345 -10.07 16.62 15.87
N LYS A 346 -9.23 17.37 15.16
CA LYS A 346 -8.97 18.78 15.40
C LYS A 346 -9.67 19.62 14.32
N PRO A 347 -10.15 20.81 14.67
CA PRO A 347 -10.72 21.71 13.68
C PRO A 347 -9.67 22.05 12.62
N GLN A 348 -10.04 21.94 11.36
CA GLN A 348 -9.25 22.41 10.22
C GLN A 348 -9.87 23.70 9.67
N GLN A 349 -9.03 24.65 9.29
CA GLN A 349 -9.49 25.92 8.73
C GLN A 349 -9.10 26.07 7.27
N ILE A 350 -10.09 26.38 6.44
CA ILE A 350 -9.93 26.65 5.01
C ILE A 350 -10.48 28.05 4.77
N THR A 351 -9.66 28.95 4.26
CA THR A 351 -10.10 30.30 3.89
C THR A 351 -10.16 30.42 2.37
N LEU A 352 -11.33 30.79 1.87
CA LEU A 352 -11.59 31.04 0.46
C LEU A 352 -12.06 32.48 0.26
N THR A 353 -11.79 33.05 -0.91
CA THR A 353 -12.40 34.33 -1.29
C THR A 353 -13.87 34.11 -1.68
N ALA A 354 -14.70 35.13 -1.49
CA ALA A 354 -16.10 35.10 -1.91
C ALA A 354 -16.25 34.83 -3.41
N ALA A 355 -15.36 35.39 -4.23
CA ALA A 355 -15.30 35.09 -5.66
C ALA A 355 -15.04 33.60 -5.93
N ARG A 356 -14.07 32.99 -5.22
CA ARG A 356 -13.76 31.58 -5.38
C ARG A 356 -14.92 30.67 -4.96
N VAL A 357 -15.59 31.01 -3.86
CA VAL A 357 -16.79 30.27 -3.42
C VAL A 357 -17.89 30.36 -4.47
N ALA A 358 -18.17 31.56 -5.00
CA ALA A 358 -19.16 31.74 -6.06
C ALA A 358 -18.82 30.91 -7.31
N GLU A 359 -17.56 30.91 -7.75
CA GLU A 359 -17.10 30.09 -8.89
C GLU A 359 -17.33 28.59 -8.67
N LEU A 360 -16.95 28.07 -7.50
CA LEU A 360 -17.10 26.65 -7.16
C LEU A 360 -18.56 26.23 -7.08
N LEU A 361 -19.43 27.13 -6.62
CA LEU A 361 -20.89 26.95 -6.59
C LEU A 361 -21.55 27.26 -7.94
N LYS A 362 -20.79 27.67 -8.96
CA LYS A 362 -21.27 28.09 -10.29
C LYS A 362 -22.29 29.23 -10.22
N LEU A 363 -22.07 30.17 -9.31
CA LEU A 363 -22.88 31.37 -9.11
C LEU A 363 -22.22 32.62 -9.73
N PRO A 364 -23.01 33.63 -10.13
CA PRO A 364 -22.46 34.91 -10.59
C PRO A 364 -21.69 35.64 -9.49
N VAL A 365 -20.37 35.81 -9.66
CA VAL A 365 -19.49 36.48 -8.68
C VAL A 365 -19.98 37.88 -8.32
N ALA A 366 -20.46 38.67 -9.30
CA ALA A 366 -20.91 40.05 -9.09
C ALA A 366 -22.09 40.18 -8.11
N ASN A 367 -22.93 39.14 -8.02
CA ASN A 367 -24.13 39.14 -7.17
C ASN A 367 -23.94 38.32 -5.90
N PHE A 368 -22.79 37.67 -5.73
CA PHE A 368 -22.55 36.79 -4.60
C PHE A 368 -22.26 37.60 -3.34
N GLN A 369 -23.20 37.53 -2.40
CA GLN A 369 -23.10 38.20 -1.11
C GLN A 369 -22.89 37.13 -0.03
N PRO A 370 -21.65 36.89 0.43
CA PRO A 370 -21.35 35.81 1.35
C PRO A 370 -22.09 35.93 2.69
N ASP A 371 -22.37 37.15 3.14
CA ASP A 371 -23.15 37.40 4.37
C ASP A 371 -24.61 36.92 4.29
N LYS A 372 -25.13 36.68 3.08
CA LYS A 372 -26.47 36.12 2.86
C LYS A 372 -26.49 34.59 2.80
N MET A 373 -25.33 33.94 2.94
CA MET A 373 -25.27 32.48 3.01
C MET A 373 -25.85 32.01 4.34
N HIS A 374 -26.83 31.11 4.27
CA HIS A 374 -27.45 30.51 5.45
C HIS A 374 -27.24 29.00 5.43
N ARG A 375 -26.77 28.45 6.55
CA ARG A 375 -26.68 27.00 6.76
C ARG A 375 -27.72 26.52 7.77
N THR A 376 -28.28 25.36 7.50
CA THR A 376 -29.10 24.58 8.43
C THR A 376 -28.26 23.43 8.95
N VAL A 377 -28.45 23.09 10.23
CA VAL A 377 -27.67 22.06 10.92
C VAL A 377 -28.65 21.03 11.47
N ALA A 378 -28.39 19.76 11.17
CA ALA A 378 -29.19 18.65 11.67
C ALA A 378 -28.91 18.42 13.17
N ALA A 379 -29.76 17.61 13.83
CA ALA A 379 -29.63 17.31 15.25
C ALA A 379 -28.31 16.58 15.61
N ASP A 380 -27.63 15.98 14.62
CA ASP A 380 -26.32 15.35 14.76
C ASP A 380 -25.15 16.34 14.63
N GLY A 381 -25.40 17.64 14.45
CA GLY A 381 -24.38 18.69 14.37
C GLY A 381 -23.85 18.96 12.96
N PHE A 382 -24.18 18.13 11.98
CA PHE A 382 -23.70 18.27 10.61
C PHE A 382 -24.55 19.26 9.82
N VAL A 383 -23.94 19.91 8.83
CA VAL A 383 -24.66 20.80 7.92
C VAL A 383 -25.61 19.97 7.05
N GLU A 384 -26.91 20.26 7.15
CA GLU A 384 -27.95 19.61 6.34
C GLU A 384 -28.03 20.25 4.97
N ALA A 385 -28.17 21.58 4.95
CA ALA A 385 -28.22 22.36 3.71
C ALA A 385 -27.58 23.74 3.84
N VAL A 386 -27.03 24.23 2.74
CA VAL A 386 -26.55 25.61 2.58
C VAL A 386 -27.38 26.29 1.49
N THR A 387 -27.84 27.51 1.79
CA THR A 387 -28.67 28.32 0.88
C THR A 387 -28.05 29.69 0.64
N VAL A 388 -28.02 30.11 -0.63
CA VAL A 388 -27.58 31.44 -1.04
C VAL A 388 -28.12 31.74 -2.44
N LEU A 389 -28.59 32.98 -2.67
CA LEU A 389 -29.18 33.42 -3.95
C LEU A 389 -30.32 32.50 -4.47
N GLY A 390 -31.11 31.91 -3.58
CA GLY A 390 -32.22 31.01 -3.95
C GLY A 390 -31.79 29.60 -4.37
N HIS A 391 -30.49 29.30 -4.38
CA HIS A 391 -29.97 27.96 -4.59
C HIS A 391 -29.77 27.24 -3.26
N THR A 392 -29.94 25.92 -3.26
CA THR A 392 -29.75 25.05 -2.09
C THR A 392 -28.85 23.88 -2.45
N TRP A 393 -27.86 23.61 -1.61
CA TRP A 393 -27.01 22.42 -1.69
C TRP A 393 -27.15 21.62 -0.40
N ASN A 394 -27.10 20.30 -0.46
CA ASN A 394 -26.92 19.52 0.77
C ASN A 394 -25.49 19.77 1.33
N GLY A 395 -25.29 19.59 2.63
CA GLY A 395 -24.01 19.91 3.26
C GLY A 395 -22.82 19.11 2.73
N ALA A 396 -23.01 17.83 2.38
CA ALA A 396 -21.95 16.98 1.82
C ALA A 396 -21.51 17.44 0.42
N GLN A 397 -22.46 17.70 -0.47
CA GLN A 397 -22.22 18.25 -1.81
C GLN A 397 -21.53 19.61 -1.71
N PHE A 398 -22.00 20.47 -0.80
CA PHE A 398 -21.38 21.77 -0.57
C PHE A 398 -19.93 21.64 -0.10
N ALA A 399 -19.69 20.78 0.89
CA ALA A 399 -18.35 20.50 1.40
C ALA A 399 -17.44 20.03 0.26
N THR A 400 -17.86 19.05 -0.53
CA THR A 400 -17.00 18.53 -1.60
C THR A 400 -16.79 19.51 -2.75
N LEU A 401 -17.80 20.33 -3.13
CA LEU A 401 -17.61 21.39 -4.13
C LEU A 401 -16.54 22.41 -3.69
N LEU A 402 -16.45 22.68 -2.40
CA LEU A 402 -15.46 23.59 -1.82
C LEU A 402 -14.17 22.90 -1.37
N ASN A 403 -14.07 21.57 -1.57
CA ASN A 403 -12.99 20.74 -1.06
C ASN A 403 -12.78 20.88 0.46
N LEU A 404 -13.89 20.97 1.20
CA LEU A 404 -13.88 20.92 2.66
C LEU A 404 -13.72 19.44 3.13
N PRO A 405 -12.98 19.20 4.23
CA PRO A 405 -12.74 17.87 4.76
C PRO A 405 -13.99 17.07 5.13
N SER A 406 -15.04 17.73 5.64
CA SER A 406 -16.28 17.10 6.09
C SER A 406 -17.47 18.05 5.91
N ALA A 407 -18.69 17.48 5.99
CA ALA A 407 -19.95 18.21 6.11
C ALA A 407 -20.21 18.77 7.52
N ASP A 408 -19.40 18.44 8.53
CA ASP A 408 -19.38 19.15 9.81
C ASP A 408 -18.51 20.39 9.67
N PHE A 409 -19.15 21.51 9.35
CA PHE A 409 -18.47 22.78 9.22
C PHE A 409 -19.29 23.98 9.70
N GLN A 410 -18.56 25.01 10.08
CA GLN A 410 -19.06 26.36 10.23
C GLN A 410 -18.26 27.32 9.36
N PHE A 411 -18.83 28.47 9.04
CA PHE A 411 -18.11 29.52 8.35
C PHE A 411 -18.32 30.88 8.99
N GLN A 412 -17.32 31.74 8.84
CA GLN A 412 -17.37 33.15 9.20
C GLN A 412 -16.99 33.98 7.97
N VAL A 413 -17.68 35.09 7.78
CA VAL A 413 -17.43 36.03 6.69
C VAL A 413 -16.70 37.24 7.25
N LYS A 414 -15.59 37.63 6.62
CA LYS A 414 -14.83 38.84 6.95
C LYS A 414 -14.44 39.56 5.67
N GLY A 415 -15.18 40.62 5.34
CA GLY A 415 -14.99 41.33 4.08
C GLY A 415 -15.24 40.40 2.89
N SER A 416 -14.24 40.20 2.04
CA SER A 416 -14.33 39.32 0.87
C SER A 416 -13.85 37.88 1.11
N GLN A 417 -13.60 37.49 2.37
CA GLN A 417 -13.13 36.16 2.72
C GLN A 417 -14.15 35.38 3.54
N LEU A 418 -14.24 34.08 3.28
CA LEU A 418 -14.98 33.11 4.08
C LEU A 418 -13.99 32.13 4.69
N THR A 419 -13.95 32.04 6.01
CA THR A 419 -13.16 31.04 6.72
C THR A 419 -14.08 29.93 7.20
N PHE A 420 -13.92 28.75 6.63
CA PHE A 420 -14.57 27.51 7.03
C PHE A 420 -13.76 26.85 8.13
N THR A 421 -14.40 26.44 9.21
CA THR A 421 -13.84 25.55 10.24
C THR A 421 -14.57 24.22 10.15
N THR A 422 -13.86 23.14 9.91
CA THR A 422 -14.41 21.80 9.68
C THR A 422 -13.88 20.79 10.69
N TRP A 423 -14.67 19.76 11.01
CA TRP A 423 -14.26 18.65 11.87
C TRP A 423 -14.47 17.31 11.18
N GLY A 424 -13.54 16.37 11.36
CA GLY A 424 -13.56 15.08 10.65
C GLY A 424 -13.03 15.17 9.21
N LEU A 425 -12.93 14.00 8.58
CA LEU A 425 -12.51 13.79 7.21
C LEU A 425 -13.39 12.71 6.54
N GLY A 426 -14.22 13.14 5.60
CA GLY A 426 -15.09 12.31 4.77
C GLY A 426 -16.57 12.55 5.02
N SER A 427 -17.39 11.55 4.73
CA SER A 427 -18.86 11.65 4.75
C SER A 427 -19.50 11.43 6.11
N ASP A 428 -18.73 10.92 7.07
CA ASP A 428 -19.17 10.55 8.42
C ASP A 428 -20.28 9.48 8.47
N LEU A 429 -20.51 8.79 7.34
CA LEU A 429 -21.55 7.77 7.18
C LEU A 429 -20.94 6.37 7.10
N GLY A 430 -21.42 5.45 7.94
CA GLY A 430 -20.95 4.06 7.98
C GLY A 430 -19.71 3.88 8.86
N MET A 431 -18.64 3.28 8.32
CA MET A 431 -17.46 2.91 9.12
C MET A 431 -16.35 3.97 9.08
N SER A 432 -15.94 4.45 10.26
CA SER A 432 -14.72 5.25 10.43
C SER A 432 -13.49 4.35 10.37
N LEU A 433 -12.56 4.66 9.48
CA LEU A 433 -11.33 3.89 9.27
C LEU A 433 -10.32 4.09 10.41
N HIS A 434 -10.26 5.29 10.98
CA HIS A 434 -9.41 5.57 12.14
C HIS A 434 -9.94 4.84 13.39
N GLU A 435 -11.23 4.90 13.67
CA GLU A 435 -11.83 4.17 14.79
C GLU A 435 -11.72 2.65 14.56
N ALA A 436 -11.96 2.15 13.34
CA ALA A 436 -11.75 0.75 12.99
C ALA A 436 -10.31 0.29 13.29
N SER A 437 -9.32 1.13 12.96
CA SER A 437 -7.91 0.87 13.30
C SER A 437 -7.67 0.84 14.81
N ALA A 438 -8.29 1.74 15.57
CA ALA A 438 -8.19 1.76 17.03
C ALA A 438 -8.84 0.52 17.67
N LEU A 439 -10.01 0.10 17.17
CA LEU A 439 -10.69 -1.13 17.60
C LEU A 439 -9.88 -2.38 17.28
N ALA A 440 -9.26 -2.44 16.10
CA ALA A 440 -8.37 -3.53 15.73
C ALA A 440 -7.11 -3.56 16.62
N ALA A 441 -6.54 -2.40 16.96
CA ALA A 441 -5.41 -2.30 17.88
C ALA A 441 -5.76 -2.75 19.31
N GLN A 442 -7.05 -2.72 19.68
CA GLN A 442 -7.58 -3.30 20.93
C GLN A 442 -7.87 -4.81 20.82
N GLY A 443 -7.55 -5.44 19.69
CA GLY A 443 -7.71 -6.87 19.47
C GLY A 443 -9.09 -7.30 18.97
N LYS A 444 -9.96 -6.36 18.55
CA LYS A 444 -11.22 -6.73 17.89
C LYS A 444 -10.94 -7.35 16.52
N SER A 445 -11.65 -8.43 16.20
CA SER A 445 -11.67 -9.02 14.86
C SER A 445 -12.32 -8.08 13.85
N TRP A 446 -12.02 -8.26 12.57
CA TRP A 446 -12.64 -7.50 11.48
C TRP A 446 -14.17 -7.64 11.48
N SER A 447 -14.71 -8.82 11.79
CA SER A 447 -16.14 -9.06 11.88
C SER A 447 -16.80 -8.31 13.04
N ALA A 448 -16.12 -8.19 14.19
CA ALA A 448 -16.60 -7.42 15.33
C ALA A 448 -16.54 -5.90 15.06
N ILE A 449 -15.55 -5.45 14.31
CA ILE A 449 -15.46 -4.06 13.84
C ILE A 449 -16.65 -3.75 12.93
N LEU A 450 -16.91 -4.58 11.92
CA LEU A 450 -18.06 -4.42 11.02
C LEU A 450 -19.40 -4.43 11.78
N ALA A 451 -19.58 -5.34 12.73
CA ALA A 451 -20.80 -5.41 13.54
C ALA A 451 -21.00 -4.16 14.42
N THR A 452 -19.93 -3.43 14.75
CA THR A 452 -20.00 -2.16 15.48
C THR A 452 -20.56 -1.04 14.59
N PHE A 453 -20.11 -0.95 13.33
CA PHE A 453 -20.50 0.13 12.42
C PHE A 453 -21.76 -0.17 11.60
N TYR A 454 -22.09 -1.44 11.40
CA TYR A 454 -23.23 -1.90 10.61
C TYR A 454 -24.09 -2.87 11.42
N PRO A 455 -24.76 -2.40 12.49
CA PRO A 455 -25.52 -3.27 13.37
C PRO A 455 -26.68 -3.96 12.64
N GLY A 456 -26.97 -5.20 13.05
CA GLY A 456 -28.06 -6.00 12.50
C GLY A 456 -27.78 -6.60 11.12
N THR A 457 -26.56 -6.46 10.60
CA THR A 457 -26.15 -7.06 9.32
C THR A 457 -25.60 -8.48 9.51
N GLN A 458 -25.58 -9.24 8.43
CA GLN A 458 -25.09 -10.62 8.40
C GLN A 458 -23.98 -10.76 7.37
N LEU A 459 -23.00 -11.62 7.65
CA LEU A 459 -22.01 -11.99 6.66
C LEU A 459 -22.59 -13.01 5.69
N THR A 460 -22.34 -12.82 4.41
CA THR A 460 -22.80 -13.69 3.33
C THR A 460 -21.72 -13.74 2.24
N SER A 461 -21.74 -14.78 1.40
CA SER A 461 -20.87 -14.85 0.23
C SER A 461 -21.44 -14.05 -0.93
N GLU A 462 -20.61 -13.25 -1.60
CA GLU A 462 -21.00 -12.46 -2.78
C GLU A 462 -21.53 -13.31 -3.93
N THR A 463 -21.02 -14.54 -4.08
CA THR A 463 -21.44 -15.46 -5.15
C THR A 463 -22.91 -15.85 -5.03
N SER A 464 -23.49 -15.76 -3.83
CA SER A 464 -24.93 -16.00 -3.62
C SER A 464 -25.81 -14.82 -4.03
N LEU A 465 -25.22 -13.64 -4.23
CA LEU A 465 -25.92 -12.37 -4.50
C LEU A 465 -25.72 -11.94 -5.96
N LEU A 466 -24.58 -12.27 -6.55
CA LEU A 466 -24.26 -12.00 -7.94
C LEU A 466 -24.76 -13.16 -8.82
N PRO A 467 -25.34 -12.89 -10.00
CA PRO A 467 -25.70 -13.93 -10.94
C PRO A 467 -24.43 -14.68 -11.37
N ASN A 468 -24.45 -16.02 -11.39
CA ASN A 468 -23.35 -16.86 -11.86
C ASN A 468 -22.87 -16.38 -13.23
N ASN A 469 -21.72 -15.71 -13.26
CA ASN A 469 -21.09 -15.25 -14.49
C ASN A 469 -20.38 -16.42 -15.19
N ASN A 470 -21.17 -17.34 -15.77
CA ASN A 470 -20.76 -18.08 -16.96
C ASN A 470 -20.90 -17.18 -18.22
N ARG A 471 -20.73 -15.86 -18.09
CA ARG A 471 -20.89 -14.87 -19.18
C ARG A 471 -19.56 -14.55 -19.85
N GLY A 472 -18.76 -15.59 -20.11
CA GLY A 472 -17.41 -15.45 -20.65
C GLY A 472 -16.93 -16.61 -21.53
N GLN A 473 -17.77 -17.59 -21.87
CA GLN A 473 -17.52 -18.54 -22.95
C GLN A 473 -18.86 -18.96 -23.57
N SER A 474 -18.96 -18.90 -24.91
CA SER A 474 -20.13 -19.23 -25.74
C SER A 474 -21.15 -18.12 -25.96
N SER A 475 -20.86 -17.27 -26.94
CA SER A 475 -21.64 -17.27 -28.19
C SER A 475 -20.92 -16.38 -29.19
N THR A 476 -20.28 -17.03 -30.16
CA THR A 476 -19.89 -16.47 -31.45
C THR A 476 -21.01 -15.58 -31.98
N LEU A 477 -20.70 -14.30 -32.18
CA LEU A 477 -21.46 -13.39 -33.03
C LEU A 477 -21.55 -14.03 -34.41
N THR A 478 -22.66 -14.72 -34.67
CA THR A 478 -23.01 -15.14 -36.02
C THR A 478 -23.46 -13.89 -36.73
N ALA A 479 -22.60 -13.39 -37.61
CA ALA A 479 -22.96 -12.38 -38.58
C ALA A 479 -24.16 -12.89 -39.39
N ILE A 480 -25.29 -12.21 -39.29
CA ILE A 480 -26.38 -12.36 -40.25
C ILE A 480 -26.25 -11.19 -41.22
N HIS A 481 -25.58 -11.48 -42.34
CA HIS A 481 -25.88 -10.86 -43.62
C HIS A 481 -27.08 -11.56 -44.27
N SER A 482 -27.72 -10.86 -45.22
CA SER A 482 -28.89 -11.18 -46.07
C SER A 482 -30.25 -10.78 -45.46
N ASN A 483 -31.12 -10.00 -46.13
CA ASN A 483 -31.23 -9.57 -47.53
C ASN A 483 -31.64 -8.09 -47.64
#